data_AF-A0A9D8IJ18-F1
#
_entry.id   AF-A0A9D8IJ18-F1
#
_cell.length_a   1.000
_cell.length_b   1.000
_cell.length_c   1.000
_cell.angle_alpha   90.00
_cell.angle_beta   90.00
_cell.angle_gamma   90.00
#
_symmetry.space_group_name_H-M   'P 1'
#
loop_
_entity.id
_entity.type
_entity.pdbx_description
1 polymer ?
#
loop_
_entity_poly.entity_id
_entity_poly.type
_entity_poly.pdbx_seq_one_letter_code
_entity_poly.pdbx_strand_id
1 'polypeptide(L)'
;MLGQFDAPSYVRRGLEVEQAWTDLLAALNRSRRQWLEPLGRRMAWMKARSGDWRRLTGDNPGALEALGALENLLPATLRFPPGRAWWIALPRLEYRRWNRDLEQFNRFWRDTLETADLTPVNRRREAYNRWYLLEKECALGSARLALAGYRPLVPATASDLAARLPFLPVPSPRPSGAG
;
A
#
# COMPACT_ATOMS: atom_id res chain seq x y z
N MET A 1 21.97 -28.80 27.28
CA MET A 1 21.51 -27.40 27.42
C MET A 1 22.42 -26.52 26.58
N LEU A 2 22.05 -26.24 25.33
CA LEU A 2 22.85 -25.44 24.39
C LEU A 2 22.02 -24.23 23.97
N GLY A 3 22.54 -23.03 24.26
CA GLY A 3 22.40 -21.85 23.40
C GLY A 3 21.09 -21.07 23.41
N GLN A 4 20.79 -20.38 24.52
CA GLN A 4 19.97 -19.15 24.47
C GLN A 4 20.84 -17.99 24.96
N PHE A 5 21.90 -17.68 24.22
CA PHE A 5 22.46 -16.35 24.30
C PHE A 5 21.52 -15.44 23.52
N ASP A 6 20.62 -14.80 24.27
CA ASP A 6 19.72 -13.77 23.76
C ASP A 6 20.56 -12.69 23.06
N ALA A 7 20.09 -12.17 21.93
CA ALA A 7 20.85 -11.16 21.19
C ALA A 7 21.14 -9.93 22.09
N PRO A 8 22.29 -9.25 21.93
CA PRO A 8 22.60 -8.07 22.73
C PRO A 8 21.47 -7.03 22.69
N SER A 9 21.26 -6.31 23.78
CA SER A 9 20.12 -5.36 23.91
C SER A 9 20.03 -4.37 22.75
N TYR A 10 21.16 -3.85 22.27
CA TYR A 10 21.18 -2.92 21.13
C TYR A 10 20.67 -3.58 19.84
N VAL A 11 20.99 -4.87 19.60
CA VAL A 11 20.49 -5.63 18.46
C VAL A 11 18.97 -5.79 18.57
N ARG A 12 18.49 -6.19 19.75
CA ARG A 12 17.05 -6.34 20.02
C ARG A 12 16.29 -5.04 19.74
N ARG A 13 16.79 -3.88 20.16
CA ARG A 13 16.15 -2.58 19.88
C ARG A 13 16.02 -2.30 18.39
N GLY A 14 17.06 -2.59 17.61
CA GLY A 14 16.99 -2.46 16.15
C GLY A 14 15.89 -3.34 15.56
N LEU A 15 15.86 -4.62 15.95
CA LEU A 15 14.84 -5.57 15.51
C LEU A 15 13.42 -5.16 15.94
N GLU A 16 13.26 -4.65 17.15
CA GLU A 16 11.96 -4.20 17.67
C GLU A 16 11.38 -3.02 16.88
N VAL A 17 12.22 -2.10 16.40
CA VAL A 17 11.77 -0.99 15.53
C VAL A 17 11.27 -1.52 14.19
N GLU A 18 12.06 -2.39 13.54
CA GLU A 18 11.71 -2.98 12.25
C GLU A 18 10.45 -3.85 12.34
N GLN A 19 10.32 -4.62 13.42
CA GLN A 19 9.15 -5.45 13.68
C GLN A 19 7.90 -4.59 13.87
N ALA A 20 7.97 -3.54 14.71
CA ALA A 20 6.84 -2.64 14.94
C ALA A 20 6.37 -1.96 13.64
N TRP A 21 7.31 -1.55 12.77
CA TRP A 21 6.98 -0.99 11.47
C TRP A 21 6.35 -2.02 10.53
N THR A 22 6.90 -3.23 10.49
CA THR A 22 6.40 -4.34 9.67
C THR A 22 4.98 -4.73 10.08
N ASP A 23 4.71 -4.81 11.38
CA ASP A 23 3.39 -5.17 11.92
C ASP A 23 2.34 -4.11 11.59
N LEU A 24 2.70 -2.82 11.69
CA LEU A 24 1.84 -1.71 11.29
C LEU A 24 1.50 -1.80 9.79
N LEU A 25 2.51 -1.96 8.93
CA LEU A 25 2.29 -2.09 7.49
C LEU A 25 1.44 -3.32 7.16
N ALA A 26 1.65 -4.45 7.84
CA ALA A 26 0.87 -5.65 7.67
C ALA A 26 -0.61 -5.44 8.07
N ALA A 27 -0.86 -4.75 9.18
CA ALA A 27 -2.22 -4.42 9.62
C ALA A 27 -2.94 -3.51 8.62
N LEU A 28 -2.29 -2.43 8.20
CA LEU A 28 -2.83 -1.52 7.18
C LEU A 28 -3.08 -2.24 5.85
N ASN A 29 -2.16 -3.09 5.41
CA ASN A 29 -2.31 -3.83 4.16
C ASN A 29 -3.45 -4.86 4.22
N ARG A 30 -3.69 -5.49 5.38
CA ARG A 30 -4.86 -6.36 5.58
C ARG A 30 -6.16 -5.58 5.42
N SER A 31 -6.28 -4.41 6.07
CA SER A 31 -7.44 -3.53 5.91
C SER A 31 -7.62 -3.11 4.45
N ARG A 32 -6.54 -2.65 3.81
CA ARG A 32 -6.52 -2.26 2.40
C ARG A 32 -7.08 -3.37 1.49
N ARG A 33 -6.59 -4.61 1.63
CA ARG A 33 -7.00 -5.74 0.78
C ARG A 33 -8.51 -6.00 0.83
N GLN A 34 -9.15 -5.84 2.00
CA GLN A 34 -10.60 -6.02 2.15
C GLN A 34 -11.40 -5.04 1.27
N TRP A 35 -10.92 -3.82 1.11
CA TRP A 35 -11.52 -2.81 0.24
C TRP A 35 -11.20 -3.03 -1.24
N LEU A 36 -9.99 -3.52 -1.54
CA LEU A 36 -9.57 -3.76 -2.93
C LEU A 36 -10.29 -4.95 -3.58
N GLU A 37 -10.67 -5.95 -2.80
CA GLU A 37 -11.22 -7.20 -3.34
C GLU A 37 -12.55 -7.00 -4.11
N PRO A 38 -13.56 -6.26 -3.61
CA PRO A 38 -14.75 -5.90 -4.39
C PRO A 38 -14.43 -5.07 -5.65
N LEU A 39 -13.47 -4.13 -5.56
CA LEU A 39 -13.07 -3.27 -6.68
C LEU A 39 -12.43 -4.09 -7.80
N GLY A 40 -11.55 -5.03 -7.46
CA GLY A 40 -10.93 -5.96 -8.40
C GLY A 40 -11.95 -6.87 -9.07
N ARG A 41 -12.91 -7.44 -8.32
CA ARG A 41 -13.99 -8.25 -8.90
C ARG A 41 -14.81 -7.45 -9.92
N ARG A 42 -15.16 -6.20 -9.59
CA ARG A 42 -15.91 -5.33 -10.50
C ARG A 42 -15.10 -5.00 -11.75
N MET A 43 -13.81 -4.73 -11.60
CA MET A 43 -12.89 -4.52 -12.72
C MET A 43 -12.83 -5.74 -13.66
N ALA A 44 -12.62 -6.94 -13.11
CA ALA A 44 -12.59 -8.17 -13.89
C ALA A 44 -13.91 -8.43 -14.62
N TRP A 45 -15.05 -8.11 -13.99
CA TRP A 45 -16.37 -8.22 -14.62
C TRP A 45 -16.54 -7.27 -15.79
N MET A 46 -16.11 -6.01 -15.63
CA MET A 46 -16.14 -5.02 -16.71
C MET A 46 -15.20 -5.40 -17.86
N LYS A 47 -14.00 -5.91 -17.56
CA LYS A 47 -13.06 -6.42 -18.57
C LYS A 47 -13.67 -7.57 -19.37
N ALA A 48 -14.27 -8.54 -18.69
CA ALA A 48 -14.92 -9.68 -19.34
C ALA A 48 -16.07 -9.25 -20.27
N ARG A 49 -16.91 -8.30 -19.85
CA ARG A 49 -18.05 -7.82 -20.67
C ARG A 49 -17.64 -6.94 -21.83
N SER A 50 -16.69 -6.04 -21.60
CA SER A 50 -16.20 -5.13 -22.64
C SER A 50 -15.33 -5.85 -23.66
N GLY A 51 -14.54 -6.83 -23.21
CA GLY A 51 -13.54 -7.54 -24.02
C GLY A 51 -12.25 -6.73 -24.19
N ASP A 52 -12.36 -5.43 -24.49
CA ASP A 52 -11.25 -4.48 -24.58
C ASP A 52 -11.62 -3.18 -23.84
N TRP A 53 -10.70 -2.70 -23.00
CA TRP A 53 -10.80 -1.43 -22.30
C TRP A 53 -11.00 -0.24 -23.24
N ARG A 54 -10.45 -0.28 -24.46
CA ARG A 54 -10.65 0.76 -25.48
C ARG A 54 -12.12 1.03 -25.80
N ARG A 55 -13.01 0.05 -25.60
CA ARG A 55 -14.46 0.27 -25.79
C ARG A 55 -15.07 1.17 -24.71
N LEU A 56 -14.44 1.25 -23.54
CA LEU A 56 -14.86 2.10 -22.42
C LEU A 56 -14.10 3.43 -22.41
N THR A 57 -12.81 3.42 -22.70
CA THR A 57 -11.92 4.59 -22.58
C THR A 57 -11.62 5.28 -23.91
N GLY A 58 -11.89 4.64 -25.04
CA GLY A 58 -11.30 5.04 -26.33
C GLY A 58 -9.78 4.83 -26.33
N ASP A 59 -9.09 5.57 -27.18
CA ASP A 59 -7.64 5.53 -27.31
C ASP A 59 -6.92 6.50 -26.35
N ASN A 60 -7.54 6.85 -25.21
CA ASN A 60 -6.90 7.70 -24.20
C ASN A 60 -5.73 6.93 -23.56
N PRO A 61 -4.46 7.32 -23.80
CA PRO A 61 -3.30 6.57 -23.34
C PRO A 61 -3.20 6.55 -21.81
N GLY A 62 -3.49 7.67 -21.14
CA GLY A 62 -3.45 7.76 -19.68
C GLY A 62 -4.51 6.88 -18.99
N ALA A 63 -5.69 6.76 -19.59
CA ALA A 63 -6.72 5.86 -19.07
C ALA A 63 -6.33 4.38 -19.24
N LEU A 64 -5.73 4.01 -20.38
CA LEU A 64 -5.24 2.66 -20.65
C LEU A 64 -4.07 2.29 -19.72
N GLU A 65 -3.13 3.21 -19.50
CA GLU A 65 -2.02 3.04 -18.56
C GLU A 65 -2.52 2.84 -17.13
N ALA A 66 -3.43 3.69 -16.65
CA ALA A 66 -4.04 3.57 -15.34
C ALA A 66 -4.77 2.22 -15.16
N LEU A 67 -5.49 1.76 -16.19
CA LEU A 67 -6.13 0.44 -16.16
C LEU A 67 -5.10 -0.70 -16.12
N GLY A 68 -4.02 -0.63 -16.90
CA GLY A 68 -2.94 -1.61 -16.85
C GLY A 68 -2.29 -1.68 -15.46
N ALA A 69 -2.05 -0.54 -14.82
CA ALA A 69 -1.57 -0.49 -13.44
C ALA A 69 -2.58 -1.12 -12.45
N LEU A 70 -3.88 -0.84 -12.63
CA LEU A 70 -4.93 -1.42 -11.78
C LEU A 70 -5.05 -2.94 -11.93
N GLU A 71 -4.79 -3.51 -13.09
CA GLU A 71 -4.80 -4.97 -13.26
C GLU A 71 -3.74 -5.66 -12.40
N ASN A 72 -2.58 -5.03 -12.23
CA ASN A 72 -1.52 -5.53 -11.35
C ASN A 72 -1.86 -5.32 -9.87
N LEU A 73 -2.53 -4.22 -9.54
CA LEU A 73 -2.87 -3.85 -8.16
C LEU A 73 -4.13 -4.56 -7.65
N LEU A 74 -5.04 -4.96 -8.53
CA LEU A 74 -6.34 -5.55 -8.24
C LEU A 74 -6.50 -6.91 -8.93
N PRO A 75 -5.63 -7.90 -8.66
CA PRO A 75 -5.74 -9.20 -9.29
C PRO A 75 -7.04 -9.87 -8.82
N ALA A 76 -7.97 -10.04 -9.76
CA ALA A 76 -9.23 -10.72 -9.51
C ALA A 76 -9.51 -11.70 -10.64
N THR A 77 -9.73 -12.96 -10.28
CA THR A 77 -10.18 -13.99 -11.22
C THR A 77 -11.65 -14.27 -10.97
N LEU A 78 -12.47 -14.18 -12.01
CA LEU A 78 -13.87 -14.55 -11.94
C LEU A 78 -14.00 -16.04 -12.22
N ARG A 79 -14.60 -16.79 -11.29
CA ARG A 79 -14.93 -18.20 -11.49
C ARG A 79 -15.94 -18.40 -12.64
N PHE A 80 -16.87 -17.47 -12.78
CA PHE A 80 -17.88 -17.47 -13.83
C PHE A 80 -17.90 -16.07 -14.48
N PRO A 81 -17.09 -15.84 -15.52
CA PRO A 81 -17.07 -14.56 -16.20
C PRO A 81 -18.41 -14.33 -16.92
N PRO A 82 -18.96 -13.11 -16.89
CA PRO A 82 -20.16 -12.79 -17.66
C PRO A 82 -19.86 -12.93 -19.16
N GLY A 83 -20.88 -13.31 -19.94
CA GLY A 83 -20.82 -13.22 -21.40
C GLY A 83 -20.57 -11.78 -21.86
N ARG A 84 -20.04 -11.63 -23.09
CA ARG A 84 -19.82 -10.31 -23.70
C ARG A 84 -21.15 -9.57 -23.86
N ALA A 85 -21.16 -8.28 -23.53
CA ALA A 85 -22.36 -7.46 -23.67
C ALA A 85 -22.54 -7.04 -25.14
N TRP A 86 -23.74 -7.23 -25.67
CA TRP A 86 -24.13 -6.70 -26.99
C TRP A 86 -24.41 -5.19 -26.98
N TRP A 87 -24.80 -4.63 -25.81
CA TRP A 87 -24.91 -3.17 -25.58
C TRP A 87 -23.78 -2.64 -24.69
N ILE A 88 -23.06 -1.63 -25.18
CA ILE A 88 -21.92 -0.98 -24.49
C ILE A 88 -22.36 0.04 -23.43
N ALA A 89 -23.63 0.50 -23.47
CA ALA A 89 -24.13 1.54 -22.55
C ALA A 89 -24.05 1.13 -21.07
N LEU A 90 -24.39 -0.13 -20.75
CA LEU A 90 -24.32 -0.66 -19.38
C LEU A 90 -22.88 -0.71 -18.84
N PRO A 91 -21.89 -1.27 -19.56
CA PRO A 91 -20.47 -1.19 -19.18
C PRO A 91 -19.96 0.24 -18.92
N ARG A 92 -20.42 1.25 -19.66
CA ARG A 92 -19.97 2.64 -19.47
C ARG A 92 -20.50 3.26 -18.17
N LEU A 93 -21.75 2.99 -17.81
CA LEU A 93 -22.32 3.46 -16.54
C LEU A 93 -21.57 2.82 -15.36
N GLU A 94 -21.37 1.51 -15.43
CA GLU A 94 -20.62 0.77 -14.40
C GLU A 94 -19.17 1.23 -14.29
N TYR A 95 -18.52 1.55 -15.42
CA TYR A 95 -17.19 2.12 -15.43
C TYR A 95 -17.12 3.48 -14.69
N ARG A 96 -18.05 4.39 -14.97
CA ARG A 96 -18.11 5.69 -14.25
C ARG A 96 -18.40 5.50 -12.76
N ARG A 97 -19.24 4.53 -12.40
CA ARG A 97 -19.51 4.20 -11.00
C ARG A 97 -18.25 3.66 -10.32
N TRP A 98 -17.57 2.71 -10.95
CA TRP A 98 -16.33 2.14 -10.44
C TRP A 98 -15.23 3.20 -10.27
N ASN A 99 -15.09 4.15 -11.20
CA ASN A 99 -14.18 5.27 -11.02
C ASN A 99 -14.47 6.10 -9.75
N ARG A 100 -15.75 6.39 -9.48
CA ARG A 100 -16.14 7.06 -8.23
C ARG A 100 -15.83 6.23 -7.00
N ASP A 101 -15.97 4.91 -7.08
CA ASP A 101 -15.60 4.01 -5.99
C ASP A 101 -14.07 4.01 -5.75
N LEU A 102 -13.24 4.08 -6.80
CA LEU A 102 -11.79 4.24 -6.67
C LEU A 102 -11.42 5.57 -6.01
N GLU A 103 -12.07 6.67 -6.41
CA GLU A 103 -11.85 7.97 -5.78
C GLU A 103 -12.29 7.97 -4.32
N GLN A 104 -13.43 7.36 -4.00
CA GLN A 104 -13.91 7.22 -2.63
C GLN A 104 -12.96 6.37 -1.80
N PHE A 105 -12.46 5.26 -2.34
CA PHE A 105 -11.41 4.47 -1.72
C PHE A 105 -10.18 5.32 -1.45
N ASN A 106 -9.69 6.09 -2.42
CA ASN A 106 -8.49 6.92 -2.23
C ASN A 106 -8.68 8.00 -1.15
N ARG A 107 -9.87 8.61 -1.05
CA ARG A 107 -10.20 9.56 0.03
C ARG A 107 -10.22 8.88 1.40
N PHE A 108 -10.94 7.76 1.51
CA PHE A 108 -10.99 6.96 2.73
C PHE A 108 -9.59 6.46 3.13
N TRP A 109 -8.81 5.99 2.17
CA TRP A 109 -7.47 5.46 2.41
C TRP A 109 -6.52 6.56 2.89
N ARG A 110 -6.62 7.76 2.33
CA ARG A 110 -5.86 8.92 2.80
C ARG A 110 -6.15 9.21 4.28
N ASP A 111 -7.43 9.33 4.63
CA ASP A 111 -7.86 9.56 6.01
C ASP A 111 -7.37 8.45 6.95
N THR A 112 -7.43 7.19 6.50
CA THR A 112 -6.89 6.04 7.25
C THR A 112 -5.38 6.16 7.51
N LEU A 113 -4.60 6.60 6.51
CA LEU A 113 -3.15 6.77 6.65
C LEU A 113 -2.79 8.00 7.50
N GLU A 114 -3.56 9.08 7.41
CA GLU A 114 -3.37 10.30 8.19
C GLU A 114 -3.72 10.11 9.67
N THR A 115 -4.69 9.24 9.97
CA THR A 115 -5.14 8.94 11.34
C THR A 115 -4.50 7.69 11.95
N ALA A 116 -3.64 6.99 11.21
CA ALA A 116 -2.97 5.78 11.69
C ALA A 116 -2.11 6.08 12.94
N ASP A 117 -2.23 5.25 13.97
CA ASP A 117 -1.45 5.42 15.20
C ASP A 117 0.02 5.04 14.98
N LEU A 118 0.86 6.06 14.79
CA LEU A 118 2.31 5.95 14.68
C LEU A 118 3.02 5.97 16.03
N THR A 119 2.29 6.19 17.13
CA THR A 119 2.86 6.31 18.48
C THR A 119 3.70 5.09 18.88
N PRO A 120 3.24 3.83 18.67
CA PRO A 120 4.03 2.67 19.06
C PRO A 120 5.37 2.58 18.31
N VAL A 121 5.36 2.85 17.00
CA VAL A 121 6.56 2.87 16.15
C VAL A 121 7.50 3.99 16.58
N ASN A 122 6.97 5.20 16.77
CA ASN A 122 7.77 6.37 17.11
C ASN A 122 8.38 6.27 18.51
N ARG A 123 7.68 5.67 19.49
CA ARG A 123 8.26 5.34 20.80
C ARG A 123 9.45 4.38 20.69
N ARG A 124 9.38 3.38 19.80
CA ARG A 124 10.51 2.46 19.57
C ARG A 124 11.67 3.14 18.85
N ARG A 125 11.40 4.01 17.87
CA ARG A 125 12.44 4.82 17.21
C ARG A 125 13.14 5.75 18.20
N GLU A 126 12.39 6.40 19.09
CA GLU A 126 12.94 7.24 20.14
C GLU A 126 13.80 6.42 21.12
N ALA A 127 13.31 5.26 21.58
CA ALA A 127 14.07 4.37 22.45
C ALA A 127 15.36 3.86 21.78
N TYR A 128 15.30 3.52 20.49
CA TYR A 128 16.48 3.19 19.70
C TYR A 128 17.47 4.36 19.69
N ASN A 129 17.02 5.56 19.34
CA ASN A 129 17.90 6.73 19.26
C ASN A 129 18.58 7.04 20.61
N ARG A 130 17.83 6.90 21.72
CA ARG A 130 18.33 7.22 23.07
C ARG A 130 19.32 6.18 23.60
N TRP A 131 19.05 4.89 23.38
CA TRP A 131 19.75 3.82 24.12
C TRP A 131 20.69 2.97 23.27
N TYR A 132 20.47 2.87 21.96
CA TYR A 132 21.22 1.94 21.11
C TYR A 132 22.73 2.15 21.16
N LEU A 133 23.19 3.41 21.06
CA LEU A 133 24.62 3.72 21.08
C LEU A 133 25.25 3.38 22.43
N LEU A 134 24.60 3.75 23.53
CA LEU A 134 25.08 3.49 24.88
C LEU A 134 25.22 1.98 25.13
N GLU A 135 24.20 1.20 24.77
CA GLU A 135 24.24 -0.25 24.92
C GLU A 135 25.29 -0.91 24.03
N LYS A 136 25.44 -0.43 22.80
CA LYS A 136 26.45 -0.94 21.87
C LYS A 136 27.87 -0.61 22.34
N GLU A 137 28.09 0.57 22.92
CA GLU A 137 29.36 0.94 23.53
C GLU A 137 29.70 0.06 24.73
N CYS A 138 28.75 -0.17 25.64
CA CYS A 138 28.95 -1.09 26.76
C CYS A 138 29.28 -2.51 26.30
N ALA A 139 28.65 -2.99 25.22
CA ALA A 139 28.90 -4.33 24.69
C ALA A 139 30.26 -4.45 23.97
N LEU A 140 30.73 -3.39 23.31
CA LEU A 140 31.97 -3.41 22.51
C LEU A 140 33.19 -2.87 23.26
N GLY A 141 33.00 -2.19 24.39
CA GLY A 141 34.06 -1.51 25.13
C GLY A 141 34.71 -0.36 24.36
N SER A 142 34.05 0.19 23.34
CA SER A 142 34.61 1.22 22.46
C SER A 142 33.55 2.10 21.82
N ALA A 143 33.56 3.39 22.16
CA ALA A 143 32.68 4.40 21.54
C ALA A 143 32.86 4.47 20.02
N ARG A 144 34.11 4.35 19.53
CA ARG A 144 34.42 4.37 18.09
C ARG A 144 33.76 3.21 17.35
N LEU A 145 33.82 2.00 17.91
CA LEU A 145 33.16 0.83 17.31
C LEU A 145 31.63 0.90 17.44
N ALA A 146 31.12 1.51 18.52
CA ALA A 146 29.70 1.70 18.72
C ALA A 146 29.08 2.64 17.68
N LEU A 147 29.75 3.77 17.38
CA LEU A 147 29.32 4.74 16.37
C LEU A 147 29.27 4.15 14.96
N ALA A 148 30.11 3.16 14.66
CA ALA A 148 30.17 2.56 13.33
C ALA A 148 28.80 1.96 12.93
N GLY A 149 28.18 2.53 11.90
CA GLY A 149 26.90 2.07 11.35
C GLY A 149 25.64 2.50 12.12
N TYR A 150 25.77 3.28 13.20
CA TYR A 150 24.59 3.88 13.83
C TYR A 150 23.98 4.95 12.92
N ARG A 151 22.65 4.93 12.80
CA ARG A 151 21.89 5.95 12.06
C ARG A 151 20.68 6.36 12.90
N PRO A 152 20.57 7.63 13.30
CA PRO A 152 19.39 8.09 14.01
C PRO A 152 18.15 7.95 13.13
N LEU A 153 17.05 7.51 13.73
CA LEU A 153 15.78 7.30 13.06
C LEU A 153 14.88 8.52 13.29
N VAL A 154 14.49 9.18 12.21
CA VAL A 154 13.49 10.27 12.25
C VAL A 154 12.12 9.66 12.60
N PRO A 155 11.23 10.37 13.31
CA PRO A 155 9.85 9.91 13.51
C PRO A 155 9.18 9.54 12.18
N ALA A 156 8.48 8.40 12.17
CA ALA A 156 7.66 8.01 11.04
C ALA A 156 6.48 8.96 10.89
N THR A 157 6.06 9.17 9.63
CA THR A 157 4.99 10.08 9.23
C THR A 157 3.95 9.35 8.36
N ALA A 158 2.78 9.96 8.18
CA ALA A 158 1.77 9.48 7.24
C ALA A 158 2.31 9.43 5.79
N SER A 159 3.24 10.32 5.44
CA SER A 159 3.91 10.31 4.12
C SER A 159 4.74 9.04 3.92
N ASP A 160 5.41 8.55 4.96
CA ASP A 160 6.17 7.30 4.89
C ASP A 160 5.23 6.11 4.64
N LEU A 161 4.05 6.12 5.27
CA LEU A 161 3.02 5.11 5.01
C LEU A 161 2.51 5.18 3.58
N ALA A 162 2.20 6.37 3.06
CA ALA A 162 1.71 6.58 1.70
C ALA A 162 2.73 6.12 0.63
N ALA A 163 4.03 6.32 0.89
CA ALA A 163 5.10 5.84 0.02
C ALA A 163 5.17 4.31 -0.06
N ARG A 164 4.85 3.61 1.04
CA ARG A 164 4.82 2.13 1.09
C ARG A 164 3.49 1.54 0.66
N LEU A 165 2.40 2.29 0.81
CA LEU A 165 1.03 1.86 0.54
C LEU A 165 0.36 2.89 -0.40
N PRO A 166 0.77 2.95 -1.68
CA PRO A 166 0.39 4.02 -2.60
C PRO A 166 -1.11 4.01 -2.93
N PHE A 167 -1.67 5.16 -3.30
CA PHE A 167 -3.05 5.29 -3.77
C PHE A 167 -3.27 4.55 -5.11
N LEU A 168 -4.54 4.26 -5.43
CA LEU A 168 -4.89 3.68 -6.73
C LEU A 168 -4.94 4.77 -7.80
N PRO A 169 -4.45 4.52 -9.02
CA PRO A 169 -4.70 5.45 -10.12
C PRO A 169 -6.20 5.44 -10.48
N VAL A 170 -6.73 6.58 -10.89
CA VAL A 170 -8.14 6.72 -11.32
C VAL A 170 -8.13 7.00 -12.83
N PRO A 171 -8.62 6.09 -13.67
CA PRO A 171 -8.58 6.28 -15.11
C PRO A 171 -9.65 7.28 -15.54
N SER A 172 -9.27 8.31 -16.30
CA SER A 172 -10.23 9.31 -16.76
C SER A 172 -11.28 8.70 -17.70
N PRO A 173 -12.56 9.07 -17.59
CA PRO A 173 -13.57 8.66 -18.57
C PRO A 173 -13.31 9.29 -19.93
N ARG A 174 -13.74 8.63 -21.01
CA ARG A 174 -13.69 9.18 -22.38
C ARG A 174 -14.39 10.55 -22.38
N PRO A 175 -13.76 11.62 -22.91
CA PRO A 175 -14.41 12.92 -23.02
C PRO A 175 -15.66 12.80 -23.90
N SER A 176 -16.76 13.37 -23.44
CA SER A 176 -18.04 13.45 -24.15
C SER A 176 -17.89 14.37 -25.37
N GLY A 177 -17.24 13.91 -26.44
CA GLY A 177 -16.99 14.76 -27.61
C GLY A 177 -16.26 14.11 -28.80
N ALA A 178 -15.92 12.83 -28.73
CA ALA A 178 -15.31 12.12 -29.86
C ALA A 178 -16.29 11.10 -30.42
N GLY A 179 -16.85 11.37 -31.61
CA GLY A 179 -17.45 10.44 -32.57
C GLY A 179 -18.62 9.58 -32.09
#